data_AF-A0A430ATW4-F1
#
_entry.id   AF-A0A430ATW4-F1
#
_cell.length_a   1.000
_cell.length_b   1.000
_cell.length_c   1.000
_cell.angle_alpha   90.00
_cell.angle_beta   90.00
_cell.angle_gamma   90.00
#
_symmetry.space_group_name_H-M   'P 1'
#
loop_
_entity.id
_entity.type
_entity.pdbx_description
1 polymer ?
#
loop_
_entity_poly.entity_id
_entity_poly.type
_entity_poly.pdbx_seq_one_letter_code
_entity_poly.pdbx_strand_id
1 'polypeptide(L)'
;MTYDDFDILSPENQRLIHGALKKYGIYPHSQQYEDYLQLARLTLLEAYKIFQTGNHPNSRLNVFIYQRICWKLTDALRKEQRRQSKMARSTDEQLQQLAEKQTISEAASIEYQLFIETVLPHLTAAERHYLIDVFLYDLSVVEIARKRQVSRSTVYKWRNRLALKYLKFFQK
;
A
#
# COMPACT_ATOMS: atom_id res chain seq x y z
N MET A 1 -5.52 10.09 -32.34
CA MET A 1 -6.99 9.97 -32.43
C MET A 1 -7.33 10.16 -33.90
N THR A 2 -7.50 9.06 -34.63
CA THR A 2 -7.84 9.08 -36.07
C THR A 2 -9.36 9.25 -36.21
N TYR A 3 -9.85 9.63 -37.39
CA TYR A 3 -11.28 9.83 -37.65
C TYR A 3 -12.12 8.58 -37.29
N ASP A 4 -11.52 7.40 -37.44
CA ASP A 4 -12.11 6.10 -37.05
C ASP A 4 -12.36 5.96 -35.54
N ASP A 5 -11.54 6.57 -34.68
CA ASP A 5 -11.70 6.46 -33.21
C ASP A 5 -12.99 7.17 -32.74
N PHE A 6 -13.44 8.21 -33.45
CA PHE A 6 -14.68 8.92 -33.14
C PHE A 6 -15.92 8.15 -33.54
N ASP A 7 -15.88 7.43 -34.67
CA ASP A 7 -17.00 6.61 -35.14
C ASP A 7 -17.22 5.39 -34.22
N ILE A 8 -16.13 4.85 -33.67
CA ILE A 8 -16.17 3.80 -32.65
C ILE A 8 -16.88 4.25 -31.36
N LEU A 9 -16.87 5.55 -31.05
CA LEU A 9 -17.54 6.13 -29.87
C LEU A 9 -19.00 6.56 -30.14
N SER A 10 -19.61 6.00 -31.19
CA SER A 10 -21.01 6.27 -31.57
C SER A 10 -22.01 6.06 -30.42
N PRO A 11 -23.19 6.71 -30.49
CA PRO A 11 -24.23 6.58 -29.47
C PRO A 11 -24.65 5.13 -29.17
N GLU A 12 -24.61 4.24 -30.16
CA GLU A 12 -24.94 2.82 -29.98
C GLU A 12 -23.94 2.12 -29.05
N ASN A 13 -22.65 2.36 -29.27
CA ASN A 13 -21.58 1.82 -28.44
C ASN A 13 -21.55 2.42 -27.04
N GLN A 14 -21.98 3.68 -26.90
CA GLN A 14 -22.19 4.27 -25.57
C GLN A 14 -23.27 3.56 -24.78
N ARG A 15 -24.38 3.13 -25.41
CA ARG A 15 -25.42 2.35 -24.72
C ARG A 15 -24.87 1.03 -24.17
N LEU A 16 -23.95 0.39 -24.90
CA LEU A 16 -23.28 -0.83 -24.46
C LEU A 16 -22.38 -0.59 -23.24
N ILE A 17 -21.66 0.53 -23.21
CA ILE A 17 -20.87 0.97 -22.05
C ILE A 17 -21.77 1.23 -20.83
N HIS A 18 -22.84 2.03 -21.00
CA HIS A 18 -23.76 2.34 -19.90
C HIS A 18 -24.47 1.08 -19.38
N GLY A 19 -24.81 0.13 -20.25
CA GLY A 19 -25.34 -1.17 -19.85
C GLY A 19 -24.36 -1.98 -19.00
N ALA A 20 -23.06 -1.95 -19.33
CA ALA A 20 -22.03 -2.59 -18.53
C ALA A 20 -21.84 -1.90 -17.18
N LEU A 21 -21.78 -0.57 -17.12
CA LEU A 21 -21.67 0.19 -15.87
C LEU A 21 -22.86 -0.04 -14.94
N LYS A 22 -24.09 -0.02 -15.49
CA LYS A 22 -25.32 -0.28 -14.73
C LYS A 22 -25.33 -1.65 -14.08
N LYS A 23 -24.82 -2.69 -14.76
CA LYS A 23 -24.70 -4.05 -14.22
C LYS A 23 -23.88 -4.11 -12.93
N TYR A 24 -22.87 -3.26 -12.80
CA TYR A 24 -22.03 -3.18 -11.59
C TYR A 24 -22.48 -2.11 -10.60
N GLY A 25 -23.67 -1.52 -10.79
CA GLY A 25 -24.21 -0.49 -9.89
C GLY A 25 -23.46 0.85 -9.95
N ILE A 26 -22.75 1.12 -11.04
CA ILE A 26 -22.00 2.36 -11.22
C ILE A 26 -22.93 3.38 -11.89
N TYR A 27 -23.42 4.34 -11.10
CA TYR A 27 -24.39 5.35 -11.53
C TYR A 27 -23.73 6.71 -11.79
N PRO A 28 -24.31 7.57 -12.65
CA PRO A 28 -23.76 8.90 -12.97
C PRO A 28 -23.49 9.81 -11.78
N HIS A 29 -24.22 9.62 -10.68
CA HIS A 29 -24.05 10.41 -9.45
C HIS A 29 -22.89 9.90 -8.57
N SER A 30 -22.27 8.78 -8.91
CA SER A 30 -21.10 8.27 -8.17
C SER A 30 -19.85 9.09 -8.52
N GLN A 31 -19.06 9.44 -7.51
CA GLN A 31 -17.78 10.15 -7.69
C GLN A 31 -16.81 9.39 -8.60
N GLN A 32 -16.93 8.06 -8.68
CA GLN A 32 -16.05 7.21 -9.51
C GLN A 32 -16.60 6.97 -10.92
N TYR A 33 -17.77 7.52 -11.25
CA TYR A 33 -18.46 7.25 -12.50
C TYR A 33 -17.63 7.62 -13.73
N GLU A 34 -17.06 8.84 -13.74
CA GLU A 34 -16.26 9.33 -14.87
C GLU A 34 -15.03 8.46 -15.12
N ASP A 35 -14.37 7.99 -14.06
CA ASP A 35 -13.20 7.12 -14.17
C ASP A 35 -13.55 5.79 -14.83
N TYR A 36 -14.64 5.14 -14.37
CA TYR A 36 -15.09 3.88 -14.96
C TYR A 36 -15.65 4.06 -16.37
N LEU A 37 -16.27 5.21 -16.67
CA LEU A 37 -16.74 5.56 -18.01
C LEU A 37 -15.57 5.70 -18.99
N GLN A 38 -14.51 6.42 -18.60
CA GLN A 38 -13.30 6.54 -19.40
C GLN A 38 -12.60 5.19 -19.60
N LEU A 39 -12.48 4.39 -18.53
CA LEU A 39 -11.92 3.04 -18.60
C LEU A 39 -12.68 2.15 -19.60
N ALA A 40 -14.02 2.21 -19.59
CA ALA A 40 -14.85 1.46 -20.51
C ALA A 40 -14.68 1.92 -21.97
N ARG A 41 -14.58 3.24 -22.22
CA ARG A 41 -14.30 3.81 -23.55
C ARG A 41 -12.95 3.36 -24.10
N LEU A 42 -11.90 3.42 -23.28
CA LEU A 42 -10.57 2.94 -23.66
C LEU A 42 -10.57 1.45 -23.99
N THR A 43 -11.25 0.65 -23.16
CA THR A 43 -11.39 -0.79 -23.37
C THR A 43 -12.13 -1.11 -24.68
N LEU A 44 -13.13 -0.30 -25.02
CA LEU A 44 -13.87 -0.44 -26.26
C LEU A 44 -12.97 -0.17 -27.48
N LEU A 45 -12.20 0.92 -27.47
CA LEU A 45 -11.23 1.23 -28.54
C LEU A 45 -10.18 0.11 -28.71
N GLU A 46 -9.64 -0.40 -27.61
CA GLU A 46 -8.71 -1.54 -27.63
C GLU A 46 -9.35 -2.79 -28.23
N ALA A 47 -10.58 -3.11 -27.83
CA ALA A 47 -11.30 -4.28 -28.32
C ALA A 47 -11.57 -4.19 -29.82
N TYR A 48 -11.93 -3.00 -30.33
CA TYR A 48 -12.10 -2.74 -31.76
C TYR A 48 -10.79 -2.96 -32.53
N LYS A 49 -9.65 -2.46 -32.04
CA LYS A 49 -8.34 -2.68 -32.68
C LYS A 49 -7.94 -4.15 -32.73
N ILE A 50 -8.20 -4.90 -31.66
CA ILE A 50 -7.96 -6.36 -31.61
C ILE A 50 -8.86 -7.08 -32.60
N PHE A 51 -10.12 -6.64 -32.72
CA PHE A 51 -11.05 -7.26 -33.64
C PHE A 51 -10.71 -6.98 -35.10
N GLN A 52 -10.29 -5.76 -35.46
CA GLN A 52 -9.84 -5.42 -36.82
C GLN A 52 -8.61 -6.21 -37.28
N THR A 53 -7.77 -6.66 -36.33
CA THR A 53 -6.57 -7.45 -36.60
C THR A 53 -6.85 -8.97 -36.65
N GLY A 54 -8.04 -9.41 -36.24
CA GLY A 54 -8.45 -10.81 -36.24
C GLY A 54 -9.48 -11.14 -37.34
N ASN A 55 -9.41 -12.32 -37.94
CA ASN A 55 -10.45 -12.84 -38.84
C ASN A 55 -11.66 -13.35 -38.05
N HIS A 56 -12.40 -12.44 -37.42
CA HIS A 56 -13.58 -12.78 -36.62
C HIS A 56 -14.89 -12.33 -37.31
N PRO A 57 -15.97 -13.11 -37.20
CA PRO A 57 -17.26 -12.71 -37.75
C PRO A 57 -17.83 -11.49 -37.00
N ASN A 58 -18.17 -10.43 -37.75
CA ASN A 58 -18.71 -9.16 -37.23
C ASN A 58 -19.92 -9.34 -36.30
N SER A 59 -20.70 -10.40 -36.46
CA SER A 59 -21.89 -10.69 -35.64
C SER A 59 -21.60 -10.94 -34.16
N ARG A 60 -20.35 -11.17 -33.75
CA ARG A 60 -19.96 -11.39 -32.34
C ARG A 60 -19.20 -10.22 -31.71
N LEU A 61 -18.98 -9.14 -32.45
CA LEU A 61 -18.18 -7.99 -32.01
C LEU A 61 -18.72 -7.37 -30.71
N ASN A 62 -20.03 -7.07 -30.67
CA ASN A 62 -20.64 -6.42 -29.50
C ASN A 62 -20.58 -7.31 -28.24
N VAL A 63 -20.75 -8.62 -28.40
CA VAL A 63 -20.65 -9.59 -27.29
C VAL A 63 -19.22 -9.62 -26.74
N PHE A 64 -18.24 -9.67 -27.65
CA PHE A 64 -16.82 -9.65 -27.30
C PHE A 64 -16.42 -8.36 -26.56
N ILE A 65 -16.81 -7.20 -27.09
CA ILE A 65 -16.54 -5.89 -26.47
C ILE A 65 -17.19 -5.82 -25.09
N TYR A 66 -18.46 -6.19 -24.98
CA TYR A 66 -19.20 -6.16 -23.72
C TYR A 66 -18.52 -7.03 -22.65
N GLN A 67 -18.09 -8.24 -23.02
CA GLN A 67 -17.38 -9.14 -22.11
C GLN A 67 -16.04 -8.54 -21.64
N ARG A 68 -15.28 -7.94 -22.55
CA ARG A 68 -14.02 -7.25 -22.19
C ARG A 68 -14.24 -6.08 -21.23
N ILE A 69 -15.24 -5.25 -21.49
CA ILE A 69 -15.60 -4.13 -20.60
C ILE A 69 -15.97 -4.66 -19.21
N CYS A 70 -16.80 -5.69 -19.12
CA CYS A 70 -17.15 -6.32 -17.84
C CYS A 70 -15.91 -6.83 -17.08
N TRP A 71 -14.96 -7.47 -17.76
CA TRP A 71 -13.72 -7.94 -17.12
C TRP A 71 -12.87 -6.78 -16.59
N LYS A 72 -12.66 -5.74 -17.41
CA LYS A 72 -11.89 -4.56 -17.00
C LYS A 72 -12.52 -3.84 -15.82
N LEU A 73 -13.85 -3.68 -15.81
CA LEU A 73 -14.58 -3.12 -14.67
C LEU A 73 -14.45 -3.99 -13.42
N THR A 74 -14.56 -5.31 -13.56
CA THR A 74 -14.39 -6.25 -12.44
C THR A 74 -13.00 -6.15 -11.82
N ASP A 75 -11.96 -6.08 -12.66
CA ASP A 75 -10.58 -5.96 -12.18
C ASP A 75 -10.33 -4.63 -11.49
N ALA A 76 -10.90 -3.54 -12.01
CA ALA A 76 -10.82 -2.22 -11.39
C ALA A 76 -11.52 -2.20 -10.02
N LEU A 77 -12.73 -2.75 -9.92
CA LEU A 77 -13.47 -2.87 -8.65
C LEU A 77 -12.72 -3.72 -7.63
N ARG A 78 -12.13 -4.86 -8.05
CA ARG A 78 -11.29 -5.70 -7.17
C ARG A 78 -10.05 -4.96 -6.70
N LYS A 79 -9.41 -4.16 -7.56
CA LYS A 79 -8.26 -3.34 -7.19
C LYS A 79 -8.65 -2.29 -6.15
N GLU A 80 -9.78 -1.63 -6.36
CA GLU A 80 -10.31 -0.63 -5.43
C GLU A 80 -10.69 -1.24 -4.09
N GLN A 81 -11.37 -2.40 -4.09
CA GLN A 81 -11.68 -3.14 -2.86
C GLN A 81 -10.42 -3.54 -2.09
N ARG A 82 -9.36 -3.98 -2.79
CA ARG A 82 -8.05 -4.27 -2.15
C ARG A 82 -7.37 -3.00 -1.62
N ARG A 83 -7.54 -1.86 -2.28
CA ARG A 83 -6.99 -0.58 -1.81
C ARG A 83 -7.72 -0.14 -0.54
N GLN A 84 -9.04 -0.20 -0.55
CA GLN A 84 -9.87 0.14 0.61
C GLN A 84 -9.64 -0.80 1.78
N SER A 85 -9.49 -2.11 1.56
CA SER A 85 -9.20 -3.04 2.64
C SER A 85 -7.81 -2.85 3.25
N LYS A 86 -6.82 -2.47 2.45
CA LYS A 86 -5.50 -2.06 2.96
C LYS A 86 -5.58 -0.77 3.75
N MET A 87 -6.30 0.23 3.24
CA MET A 87 -6.51 1.51 3.95
C MET A 87 -7.22 1.30 5.28
N ALA A 88 -8.30 0.51 5.31
CA ALA A 88 -9.01 0.17 6.54
C ALA A 88 -8.10 -0.51 7.57
N ARG A 89 -7.30 -1.49 7.13
CA ARG A 89 -6.28 -2.12 8.00
C ARG A 89 -5.26 -1.13 8.53
N SER A 90 -4.75 -0.23 7.68
CA SER A 90 -3.81 0.81 8.12
C SER A 90 -4.45 1.82 9.07
N THR A 91 -5.73 2.16 8.90
CA THR A 91 -6.47 3.03 9.82
C THR A 91 -6.72 2.34 11.16
N ASP A 92 -7.09 1.05 11.16
CA ASP A 92 -7.24 0.27 12.39
C ASP A 92 -5.90 0.10 13.11
N GLU A 93 -4.81 -0.21 12.38
CA GLU A 93 -3.45 -0.25 12.94
C GLU A 93 -3.00 1.11 13.48
N GLN A 94 -3.35 2.22 12.82
CA GLN A 94 -3.05 3.56 13.31
C GLN A 94 -3.89 3.94 14.53
N LEU A 95 -5.18 3.61 14.56
CA LEU A 95 -6.05 3.81 15.72
C LEU A 95 -5.60 2.94 16.90
N GLN A 96 -5.14 1.72 16.63
CA GLN A 96 -4.60 0.81 17.63
C GLN A 96 -3.25 1.32 18.15
N GLN A 97 -2.37 1.86 17.29
CA GLN A 97 -1.14 2.55 17.72
C GLN A 97 -1.41 3.84 18.50
N LEU A 98 -2.47 4.58 18.16
CA LEU A 98 -2.89 5.79 18.89
C LEU A 98 -3.51 5.41 20.25
N ALA A 99 -4.30 4.34 20.31
CA ALA A 99 -4.85 3.78 21.54
C ALA A 99 -3.74 3.19 22.42
N GLU A 100 -2.75 2.49 21.85
CA GLU A 100 -1.55 2.01 22.55
C GLU A 100 -0.70 3.18 23.06
N LYS A 101 -0.56 4.27 22.29
CA LYS A 101 0.09 5.51 22.75
C LYS A 101 -0.68 6.24 23.85
N GLN A 102 -2.01 6.23 23.83
CA GLN A 102 -2.84 6.78 24.90
C GLN A 102 -2.94 5.86 26.13
N THR A 103 -2.60 4.58 25.97
CA THR A 103 -2.51 3.58 27.06
C THR A 103 -1.08 3.45 27.60
N ILE A 104 -0.19 4.39 27.29
CA ILE A 104 1.00 4.59 28.13
C ILE A 104 0.51 5.32 29.38
N SER A 105 0.10 4.55 30.39
CA SER A 105 -0.14 5.06 31.75
C SER A 105 1.06 5.93 32.16
N GLU A 106 0.82 7.02 32.88
CA GLU A 106 1.88 7.85 33.50
C GLU A 106 2.97 7.00 34.20
N ALA A 107 2.59 5.83 34.74
CA ALA A 107 3.52 4.85 35.32
C ALA A 107 4.52 4.27 34.30
N ALA A 108 4.10 3.98 33.07
CA ALA A 108 4.99 3.47 32.01
C ALA A 108 5.97 4.56 31.53
N SER A 109 5.54 5.82 31.44
CA SER A 109 6.48 6.93 31.14
C SER A 109 7.55 7.10 32.22
N ILE A 110 7.20 6.89 33.50
CA ILE A 110 8.15 6.94 34.62
C ILE A 110 9.14 5.78 34.53
N GLU A 111 8.70 4.56 34.21
CA GLU A 111 9.59 3.40 34.02
C GLU A 111 10.56 3.60 32.84
N TYR A 112 10.09 4.13 31.70
CA TYR A 112 10.95 4.45 30.57
C TYR A 112 11.95 5.56 30.90
N GLN A 113 11.52 6.58 31.65
CA GLN A 113 12.41 7.67 32.05
C GLN A 113 13.46 7.18 33.06
N LEU A 114 13.07 6.37 34.03
CA LEU A 114 13.99 5.71 34.96
C LEU A 114 14.96 4.76 34.22
N PHE A 115 14.49 4.04 33.21
CA PHE A 115 15.36 3.22 32.33
C PHE A 115 16.41 4.08 31.62
N ILE A 116 16.00 5.20 31.03
CA ILE A 116 16.89 6.14 30.34
C ILE A 116 17.92 6.70 31.32
N GLU A 117 17.50 7.15 32.50
CA GLU A 117 18.39 7.76 33.50
C GLU A 117 19.35 6.76 34.15
N THR A 118 18.91 5.53 34.42
CA THR A 118 19.72 4.50 35.09
C THR A 118 20.68 3.78 34.14
N VAL A 119 20.26 3.49 32.90
CA VAL A 119 21.02 2.63 31.99
C VAL A 119 21.96 3.42 31.09
N LEU A 120 21.54 4.59 30.58
CA LEU A 120 22.37 5.39 29.65
C LEU A 120 23.77 5.78 30.17
N PRO A 121 23.96 6.07 31.47
CA PRO A 121 25.29 6.36 32.02
C PRO A 121 26.25 5.16 31.94
N HIS A 122 25.73 3.94 31.96
CA HIS A 122 26.52 2.70 31.95
C HIS A 122 26.75 2.12 30.55
N LEU A 123 26.15 2.72 29.51
CA LEU A 123 26.42 2.37 28.12
C LEU A 123 27.71 3.01 27.63
N THR A 124 28.50 2.24 26.91
CA THR A 124 29.62 2.76 26.13
C THR A 124 29.08 3.59 24.96
N ALA A 125 29.89 4.52 24.44
CA ALA A 125 29.51 5.34 23.30
C ALA A 125 29.02 4.50 22.10
N ALA A 126 29.65 3.35 21.87
CA ALA A 126 29.26 2.42 20.80
C ALA A 126 27.89 1.75 21.02
N GLU A 127 27.58 1.34 22.25
CA GLU A 127 26.27 0.79 22.61
C GLU A 127 25.17 1.85 22.53
N ARG A 128 25.49 3.09 22.92
CA ARG A 128 24.57 4.22 22.81
C ARG A 128 24.26 4.57 21.36
N HIS A 129 25.27 4.57 20.48
CA HIS A 129 25.06 4.75 19.05
C HIS A 129 24.16 3.67 18.46
N TYR A 130 24.37 2.41 18.85
CA TYR A 130 23.48 1.32 18.45
C TYR A 130 22.04 1.55 18.92
N LEU A 131 21.84 1.90 20.19
CA LEU A 131 20.51 2.16 20.75
C LEU A 131 19.81 3.32 20.03
N ILE A 132 20.51 4.42 19.78
CA ILE A 132 19.97 5.58 19.05
C ILE A 132 19.64 5.22 17.59
N ASP A 133 20.56 4.52 16.91
CA ASP A 133 20.38 4.19 15.49
C ASP A 133 19.22 3.21 15.27
N VAL A 134 18.95 2.31 16.21
CA VAL A 134 17.78 1.42 16.18
C VAL A 134 16.52 2.17 16.62
N PHE A 135 16.56 2.92 17.73
CA PHE A 135 15.35 3.45 18.35
C PHE A 135 14.82 4.74 17.71
N LEU A 136 15.70 5.64 17.25
CA LEU A 136 15.28 6.92 16.63
C LEU A 136 15.21 6.87 15.11
N TYR A 137 15.98 5.98 14.47
CA TYR A 137 16.13 5.95 13.01
C TYR A 137 15.68 4.64 12.38
N ASP A 138 15.20 3.68 13.17
CA ASP A 138 14.71 2.36 12.73
C ASP A 138 15.67 1.63 11.79
N LEU A 139 16.98 1.81 11.99
CA LEU A 139 18.00 1.28 11.10
C LEU A 139 18.25 -0.21 11.37
N SER A 140 18.29 -1.00 10.30
CA SER A 140 18.72 -2.38 10.38
C SER A 140 20.21 -2.49 10.72
N VAL A 141 20.64 -3.64 11.25
CA VAL A 141 22.07 -3.92 11.57
C VAL A 141 22.99 -3.66 10.36
N VAL A 142 22.50 -3.88 9.14
CA VAL A 142 23.24 -3.64 7.90
C VAL A 142 23.41 -2.14 7.63
N GLU A 143 22.38 -1.35 7.87
CA GLU A 143 22.39 0.10 7.68
C GLU A 143 23.20 0.79 8.77
N ILE A 144 23.14 0.30 10.01
CA ILE A 144 24.00 0.78 11.12
C ILE A 144 25.46 0.53 10.80
N ALA A 145 25.79 -0.67 10.32
CA ALA A 145 27.15 -1.02 9.90
C ALA A 145 27.66 -0.07 8.82
N ARG A 146 26.82 0.27 7.83
CA ARG A 146 27.14 1.23 6.76
C ARG A 146 27.29 2.65 7.30
N LYS A 147 26.34 3.13 8.11
CA LYS A 147 26.31 4.49 8.69
C LYS A 147 27.51 4.76 9.58
N ARG A 148 27.88 3.78 10.41
CA ARG A 148 28.98 3.89 11.38
C ARG A 148 30.31 3.36 10.85
N GLN A 149 30.36 2.93 9.59
CA GLN A 149 31.54 2.36 8.93
C GLN A 149 32.21 1.24 9.74
N VAL A 150 31.40 0.35 10.31
CA VAL A 150 31.87 -0.81 11.08
C VAL A 150 31.39 -2.10 10.44
N SER A 151 32.06 -3.21 10.75
CA SER A 151 31.58 -4.52 10.31
C SER A 151 30.24 -4.87 10.96
N ARG A 152 29.40 -5.66 10.28
CA ARG A 152 28.15 -6.20 10.86
C ARG A 152 28.42 -6.97 12.16
N SER A 153 29.56 -7.68 12.23
CA SER A 153 29.97 -8.40 13.44
C SER A 153 30.17 -7.48 14.64
N THR A 154 30.67 -6.27 14.42
CA THR A 154 30.85 -5.24 15.44
C THR A 154 29.51 -4.73 15.95
N VAL A 155 28.54 -4.51 15.06
CA VAL A 155 27.17 -4.10 15.42
C VAL A 155 26.46 -5.19 16.24
N TYR A 156 26.61 -6.46 15.87
CA TYR A 156 26.09 -7.58 16.68
C TYR A 156 26.75 -7.65 18.06
N LYS A 157 28.05 -7.36 18.17
CA LYS A 157 28.72 -7.25 19.48
C LYS A 157 28.13 -6.14 20.33
N TRP A 158 27.84 -4.97 19.75
CA TRP A 158 27.20 -3.86 20.47
C TRP A 158 25.81 -4.24 20.98
N ARG A 159 24.99 -4.87 20.12
CA ARG A 159 23.68 -5.40 20.50
C ARG A 159 23.77 -6.38 21.67
N ASN A 160 24.66 -7.37 21.57
CA ASN A 160 24.76 -8.42 22.58
C ASN A 160 25.28 -7.87 23.92
N ARG A 161 26.23 -6.92 23.90
CA ARG A 161 26.71 -6.25 25.12
C ARG A 161 25.63 -5.38 25.76
N LEU A 162 24.86 -4.67 24.95
CA LEU A 162 23.70 -3.91 25.41
C LEU A 162 22.66 -4.83 26.08
N ALA A 163 22.34 -5.96 25.47
CA ALA A 163 21.41 -6.95 26.04
C ALA A 163 21.91 -7.53 27.37
N LEU A 164 23.21 -7.85 27.48
CA LEU A 164 23.80 -8.32 28.74
C LEU A 164 23.71 -7.26 29.85
N LYS A 165 23.92 -5.99 29.53
CA LYS A 165 23.77 -4.89 30.48
C LYS A 165 22.31 -4.73 30.89
N TYR A 166 21.38 -4.80 29.95
CA TYR A 166 19.95 -4.76 30.24
C TYR A 166 19.54 -5.86 31.23
N LEU A 167 19.94 -7.11 30.99
CA LEU A 167 19.64 -8.22 31.90
C LEU A 167 20.22 -7.98 33.31
N LYS A 168 21.43 -7.42 33.43
CA LYS A 168 22.04 -7.11 34.72
C LYS A 168 21.27 -6.08 35.55
N PHE A 169 20.62 -5.11 34.91
CA PHE A 169 19.91 -4.03 35.60
C PHE A 169 18.43 -4.36 35.88
N PHE A 170 17.79 -5.23 35.08
CA PHE A 170 16.35 -5.51 35.16
C PHE A 170 15.97 -6.93 35.60
N GLN A 171 16.91 -7.87 35.70
CA GLN A 171 16.66 -9.19 36.29
C GLN A 171 17.32 -9.32 37.67
N LYS A 172 16.80 -8.58 38.66
CA LYS A 172 17.11 -8.78 40.07
C LYS A 172 15.84 -8.98 40.88
#